data_AF-A0A125Q6E8-F1
#
_entry.id   AF-A0A125Q6E8-F1
#
_cell.length_a   1.000
_cell.length_b   1.000
_cell.length_c   1.000
_cell.angle_alpha   90.00
_cell.angle_beta   90.00
_cell.angle_gamma   90.00
#
_symmetry.space_group_name_H-M   'P 1'
#
loop_
_entity.id
_entity.type
_entity.pdbx_description
1 polymer ?
#
loop_
_entity_poly.entity_id
_entity_poly.type
_entity_poly.pdbx_seq_one_letter_code
_entity_poly.pdbx_strand_id
1 'polypeptide(L)'
;MAFRFLNAYARRSAISLAAVTFIGCGADMVHAQDQAAASQISATARSAASTELSDEDMQALVARIALYRDELVALVTSASLYPLQVVEASRFLDRVETNSSLKPKADWGGSVVSLLNYPAIVKIMSDDVDWTQPLGDVIAVQQKGLLNPGDRWSVTED
;
A
#
# COMPACT_ATOMS: atom_id res chain seq x y z
N MET A 1 -34.25 -27.76 6.01
CA MET A 1 -35.35 -26.98 6.63
C MET A 1 -34.72 -25.96 7.57
N ALA A 2 -34.39 -24.77 7.09
CA ALA A 2 -35.27 -23.62 6.88
C ALA A 2 -35.44 -22.77 8.15
N PHE A 3 -34.70 -21.65 8.16
CA PHE A 3 -35.04 -20.30 8.66
C PHE A 3 -35.77 -20.16 10.00
N ARG A 4 -35.21 -19.32 10.89
CA ARG A 4 -35.77 -17.98 11.13
C ARG A 4 -34.90 -17.11 12.06
N PHE A 5 -34.50 -15.98 11.49
CA PHE A 5 -34.14 -14.69 12.08
C PHE A 5 -34.69 -14.41 13.49
N LEU A 6 -33.90 -13.71 14.32
CA LEU A 6 -34.27 -12.35 14.73
C LEU A 6 -33.11 -11.55 15.35
N ASN A 7 -32.94 -10.34 14.83
CA ASN A 7 -32.22 -9.22 15.43
C ASN A 7 -32.61 -8.98 16.90
N ALA A 8 -31.63 -8.62 17.73
CA ALA A 8 -31.88 -7.87 18.96
C ALA A 8 -30.83 -6.76 19.11
N TYR A 9 -31.12 -5.62 18.48
CA TYR A 9 -30.56 -4.32 18.84
C TYR A 9 -31.14 -3.90 20.20
N ALA A 10 -30.31 -3.69 21.22
CA ALA A 10 -30.67 -3.00 22.46
C ALA A 10 -29.43 -2.26 22.98
N ARG A 11 -29.22 -0.99 22.61
CA ARG A 11 -29.63 0.22 23.36
C ARG A 11 -29.34 0.12 24.87
N ARG A 12 -28.43 0.97 25.37
CA ARG A 12 -28.77 2.07 26.30
C ARG A 12 -27.57 2.92 26.71
N SER A 13 -27.73 4.21 26.47
CA SER A 13 -26.89 5.33 26.86
C SER A 13 -26.89 5.56 28.38
N ALA A 14 -25.79 6.11 28.91
CA ALA A 14 -25.80 6.86 30.17
C ALA A 14 -24.85 8.06 30.04
N ILE A 15 -25.45 9.24 29.94
CA ILE A 15 -24.83 10.55 30.04
C ILE A 15 -24.58 10.82 31.53
N SER A 16 -23.41 11.33 31.91
CA SER A 16 -23.20 11.93 33.23
C SER A 16 -22.54 13.29 33.07
N LEU A 17 -23.36 14.32 33.30
CA LEU A 17 -23.02 15.72 33.38
C LEU A 17 -22.94 16.05 34.88
N ALA A 18 -21.78 16.48 35.36
CA ALA A 18 -21.64 17.08 36.68
C ALA A 18 -20.69 18.28 36.57
N ALA A 19 -21.30 19.46 36.50
CA ALA A 19 -20.63 20.74 36.63
C ALA A 19 -20.54 21.09 38.13
N VAL A 20 -19.35 21.39 38.62
CA VAL A 20 -19.15 22.12 39.88
C VAL A 20 -18.20 23.26 39.60
N THR A 21 -18.72 24.47 39.71
CA THR A 21 -18.04 25.76 39.55
C THR A 21 -17.37 26.12 40.88
N PHE A 22 -16.06 26.35 40.87
CA PHE A 22 -15.33 26.96 42.00
C PHE A 22 -14.67 28.25 41.52
N ILE A 23 -15.13 29.39 42.05
CA ILE A 23 -14.63 30.75 41.79
C ILE A 23 -13.73 31.13 42.97
N GLY A 24 -12.47 31.48 42.71
CA GLY A 24 -11.57 31.98 43.76
C GLY A 24 -10.11 32.22 43.34
N CYS A 25 -9.88 33.40 42.73
CA CYS A 25 -8.67 34.21 42.55
C CYS A 25 -7.30 33.73 43.10
N GLY A 26 -6.31 33.69 42.20
CA GLY A 26 -4.87 33.71 42.48
C GLY A 26 -4.10 33.72 41.15
N ALA A 27 -3.68 34.91 40.71
CA ALA A 27 -2.86 35.09 39.52
C ALA A 27 -1.38 34.93 39.89
N ASP A 28 -0.68 33.96 39.29
CA ASP A 28 0.74 34.05 38.97
C ASP A 28 1.13 32.91 37.99
N MET A 29 1.56 33.34 36.79
CA MET A 29 2.47 32.72 35.82
C MET A 29 2.44 31.19 35.64
N VAL A 30 1.79 30.67 34.58
CA VAL A 30 2.40 30.43 33.25
C VAL A 30 3.68 29.57 33.31
N HIS A 31 3.51 28.25 33.23
CA HIS A 31 4.17 27.37 32.24
C HIS A 31 3.39 26.04 32.20
N ALA A 32 2.38 26.00 31.34
CA ALA A 32 1.77 24.75 30.90
C ALA A 32 2.75 24.10 29.91
N GLN A 33 3.34 22.97 30.28
CA GLN A 33 4.03 22.09 29.33
C GLN A 33 3.14 20.87 29.12
N ASP A 34 2.08 21.07 28.34
CA ASP A 34 1.44 20.00 27.59
C ASP A 34 1.80 20.23 26.12
N GLN A 35 2.80 19.48 25.63
CA GLN A 35 3.07 19.41 24.21
C GLN A 35 3.61 18.02 23.84
N ALA A 36 2.73 17.27 23.17
CA ALA A 36 3.03 16.37 22.07
C ALA A 36 3.82 15.08 22.37
N ALA A 37 3.11 14.08 22.87
CA ALA A 37 3.33 12.68 22.49
C ALA A 37 2.15 12.17 21.63
N ALA A 38 1.83 12.92 20.58
CA ALA A 38 0.87 12.51 19.55
C ALA A 38 1.23 13.23 18.24
N SER A 39 2.41 12.95 17.70
CA SER A 39 2.80 13.43 16.37
C SER A 39 3.62 12.39 15.65
N GLN A 40 3.11 11.16 15.48
CA GLN A 40 3.54 10.23 14.41
C GLN A 40 2.39 9.29 13.98
N ILE A 41 1.18 9.82 13.75
CA ILE A 41 0.14 9.13 12.94
C ILE A 41 -0.48 10.15 11.96
N SER A 42 0.37 10.98 11.36
CA SER A 42 -0.03 11.94 10.30
C SER A 42 1.12 12.16 9.32
N ALA A 43 1.59 11.06 8.76
CA ALA A 43 2.23 10.95 7.45
C ALA A 43 2.04 9.47 7.11
N THR A 44 1.02 9.05 6.37
CA THR A 44 0.76 9.46 5.01
C THR A 44 -0.63 8.97 4.66
N ALA A 45 -1.64 9.81 4.82
CA ALA A 45 -2.77 9.77 3.90
C ALA A 45 -2.17 10.21 2.55
N ARG A 46 -1.68 9.23 1.77
CA ARG A 46 -1.00 9.49 0.50
C ARG A 46 -2.04 10.15 -0.41
N SER A 47 -1.92 11.47 -0.56
CA SER A 47 -2.51 12.18 -1.67
C SER A 47 -2.18 11.41 -2.93
N ALA A 48 -3.20 10.77 -3.51
CA ALA A 48 -3.20 10.34 -4.89
C ALA A 48 -3.23 11.61 -5.76
N ALA A 49 -2.12 12.36 -5.81
CA ALA A 49 -2.02 13.60 -6.58
C ALA A 49 -0.57 14.08 -6.71
N SER A 50 0.28 13.27 -7.33
CA SER A 50 1.39 13.65 -8.21
C SER A 50 2.24 12.40 -8.43
N THR A 51 2.16 11.87 -9.64
CA THR A 51 2.78 10.60 -10.09
C THR A 51 4.30 10.73 -10.31
N GLU A 52 4.93 11.68 -9.62
CA GLU A 52 6.37 11.89 -9.58
C GLU A 52 6.82 11.64 -8.15
N LEU A 53 7.47 10.49 -7.94
CA LEU A 53 8.20 10.22 -6.71
C LEU A 53 9.49 11.03 -6.70
N SER A 54 9.96 11.39 -5.52
CA SER A 54 11.32 11.92 -5.38
C SER A 54 12.36 10.84 -5.76
N ASP A 55 13.56 11.25 -6.14
CA ASP A 55 14.66 10.31 -6.43
C ASP A 55 14.99 9.42 -5.23
N GLU A 56 14.84 9.94 -4.01
CA GLU A 56 15.04 9.19 -2.77
C GLU A 56 13.96 8.12 -2.56
N ASP A 57 12.69 8.47 -2.79
CA ASP A 57 11.58 7.52 -2.71
C ASP A 57 11.69 6.42 -3.77
N MET A 58 12.11 6.79 -4.98
CA MET A 58 12.36 5.82 -6.05
C MET A 58 13.50 4.87 -5.68
N GLN A 59 14.62 5.39 -5.16
CA GLN A 59 15.74 4.57 -4.68
C GLN A 59 15.29 3.62 -3.56
N ALA A 60 14.50 4.10 -2.60
CA ALA A 60 13.96 3.26 -1.53
C ALA A 60 13.05 2.15 -2.07
N LEU A 61 12.26 2.44 -3.10
CA LEU A 61 11.35 1.49 -3.72
C LEU A 61 12.10 0.34 -4.42
N VAL A 62 13.16 0.66 -5.17
CA VAL A 62 13.97 -0.33 -5.90
C VAL A 62 15.01 -1.03 -5.02
N ALA A 63 15.37 -0.47 -3.87
CA ALA A 63 16.35 -1.06 -2.95
C ALA A 63 16.01 -2.50 -2.54
N ARG A 64 14.71 -2.81 -2.38
CA ARG A 64 14.25 -4.16 -2.00
C ARG A 64 14.59 -5.23 -3.05
N ILE A 65 14.68 -4.86 -4.33
CA ILE A 65 14.95 -5.77 -5.45
C ILE A 65 16.38 -5.65 -6.00
N ALA A 66 17.19 -4.72 -5.48
CA ALA A 66 18.53 -4.44 -5.99
C ALA A 66 19.51 -5.64 -5.85
N LEU A 67 19.25 -6.56 -4.93
CA LEU A 67 20.06 -7.76 -4.71
C LEU A 67 19.50 -9.01 -5.40
N TYR A 68 18.41 -8.88 -6.15
CA TYR A 68 17.87 -9.98 -6.92
C TYR A 68 18.69 -10.20 -8.20
N ARG A 69 18.68 -11.43 -8.71
CA ARG A 69 19.22 -11.73 -10.04
C ARG A 69 18.42 -10.95 -11.09
N ASP A 70 19.09 -10.50 -12.14
CA ASP A 70 18.51 -9.64 -13.18
C ASP A 70 17.18 -10.19 -13.75
N GLU A 71 17.12 -11.50 -14.03
CA GLU A 71 15.88 -12.15 -14.48
C GLU A 71 14.72 -12.04 -13.48
N LEU A 72 15.00 -12.11 -12.18
CA LEU A 72 13.98 -11.97 -11.14
C LEU A 72 13.57 -10.50 -10.98
N VAL A 73 14.51 -9.57 -11.12
CA VAL A 73 14.20 -8.13 -11.20
C VAL A 73 13.24 -7.87 -12.36
N ALA A 74 13.50 -8.43 -13.54
CA ALA A 74 12.61 -8.28 -14.70
C ALA A 74 11.21 -8.84 -14.45
N LEU A 75 11.11 -10.02 -13.82
CA LEU A 75 9.82 -10.63 -13.47
C LEU A 75 9.05 -9.80 -12.44
N VAL A 76 9.70 -9.35 -11.36
CA VAL A 76 9.06 -8.55 -10.30
C VAL A 76 8.60 -7.20 -10.82
N THR A 77 9.47 -6.52 -11.58
CA THR A 77 9.19 -5.24 -12.25
C THR A 77 7.99 -5.38 -13.18
N SER A 78 7.98 -6.40 -14.05
CA SER A 78 6.84 -6.62 -14.96
C SER A 78 5.56 -7.03 -14.24
N ALA A 79 5.64 -7.87 -13.20
CA ALA A 79 4.48 -8.34 -12.46
C ALA A 79 3.85 -7.24 -11.58
N SER A 80 4.65 -6.24 -11.15
CA SER A 80 4.14 -5.09 -10.38
C SER A 80 3.12 -4.23 -11.14
N LEU A 81 3.09 -4.32 -12.47
CA LEU A 81 2.04 -3.72 -13.31
C LEU A 81 0.68 -4.41 -13.18
N TYR A 82 0.61 -5.56 -12.48
CA TYR A 82 -0.59 -6.37 -12.29
C TYR A 82 -0.81 -6.74 -10.81
N PRO A 83 -0.89 -5.76 -9.89
CA PRO A 83 -0.91 -6.00 -8.45
C PRO A 83 -2.08 -6.90 -8.01
N LEU A 84 -3.26 -6.72 -8.62
CA LEU A 84 -4.41 -7.58 -8.37
C LEU A 84 -4.11 -9.05 -8.75
N GLN A 85 -3.48 -9.28 -9.91
CA GLN A 85 -3.15 -10.63 -10.35
C GLN A 85 -2.11 -11.28 -9.42
N VAL A 86 -1.19 -10.51 -8.85
CA VAL A 86 -0.22 -11.00 -7.86
C VAL A 86 -0.91 -11.49 -6.58
N VAL A 87 -1.91 -10.75 -6.08
CA VAL A 87 -2.71 -11.20 -4.92
C VAL A 87 -3.49 -12.47 -5.25
N GLU A 88 -4.07 -12.54 -6.44
CA GLU A 88 -4.76 -13.75 -6.89
C GLU A 88 -3.82 -14.95 -7.06
N ALA A 89 -2.58 -14.71 -7.53
CA ALA A 89 -1.53 -15.70 -7.67
C ALA A 89 -1.09 -16.25 -6.30
N SER A 90 -0.95 -15.41 -5.28
CA SER A 90 -0.65 -15.87 -3.92
C SER A 90 -1.74 -16.83 -3.42
N ARG A 91 -3.01 -16.44 -3.53
CA ARG A 91 -4.14 -17.30 -3.14
C ARG A 91 -4.23 -18.58 -3.97
N PHE A 92 -3.79 -18.54 -5.23
CA PHE A 92 -3.73 -19.72 -6.09
C PHE A 92 -2.68 -20.71 -5.62
N LEU A 93 -1.50 -20.23 -5.22
CA LEU A 93 -0.43 -21.05 -4.66
C LEU A 93 -0.91 -21.79 -3.40
N ASP A 94 -1.60 -21.10 -2.49
CA ASP A 94 -2.18 -21.72 -1.29
C ASP A 94 -3.16 -22.87 -1.64
N ARG A 95 -3.97 -22.70 -2.70
CA ARG A 95 -4.92 -23.74 -3.12
C ARG A 95 -4.22 -24.90 -3.82
N VAL A 96 -3.16 -24.64 -4.59
CA VAL A 96 -2.40 -25.67 -5.31
C VAL A 96 -1.73 -26.66 -4.36
N GLU A 97 -1.34 -26.22 -3.16
CA GLU A 97 -0.80 -27.09 -2.11
C GLU A 97 -1.75 -28.23 -1.76
N THR A 98 -3.06 -27.98 -1.80
CA THR A 98 -4.11 -28.97 -1.49
C THR A 98 -4.74 -29.60 -2.73
N ASN A 99 -4.60 -28.95 -3.90
CA ASN A 99 -5.18 -29.40 -5.16
C ASN A 99 -4.25 -29.07 -6.34
N SER A 100 -3.39 -30.03 -6.70
CA SER A 100 -2.41 -29.88 -7.78
C SER A 100 -3.00 -29.86 -9.18
N SER A 101 -4.30 -30.14 -9.36
CA SER A 101 -4.94 -30.08 -10.69
C SER A 101 -5.35 -28.66 -11.10
N LEU A 102 -5.25 -27.70 -10.19
CA LEU A 102 -5.56 -26.30 -10.47
C LEU A 102 -4.57 -25.72 -11.47
N LYS A 103 -5.10 -24.87 -12.36
CA LYS A 103 -4.31 -24.17 -13.38
C LYS A 103 -4.34 -22.67 -13.12
N PRO A 104 -3.26 -21.94 -13.46
CA PRO A 104 -3.26 -20.48 -13.48
C PRO A 104 -4.37 -19.96 -14.40
N LYS A 105 -4.88 -18.75 -14.13
CA LYS A 105 -5.87 -18.16 -15.03
C LYS A 105 -5.23 -17.83 -16.38
N ALA A 106 -6.01 -17.99 -17.46
CA ALA A 106 -5.51 -17.82 -18.83
C ALA A 106 -5.26 -16.35 -19.22
N ASP A 107 -5.86 -15.41 -18.50
CA ASP A 107 -5.75 -13.96 -18.70
C ASP A 107 -4.66 -13.29 -17.85
N TRP A 108 -3.92 -14.06 -17.05
CA TRP A 108 -2.79 -13.54 -16.28
C TRP A 108 -1.60 -13.17 -17.18
N GLY A 109 -0.91 -12.09 -16.81
CA GLY A 109 0.31 -11.66 -17.48
C GLY A 109 1.41 -12.73 -17.40
N GLY A 110 2.22 -12.85 -18.45
CA GLY A 110 3.28 -13.87 -18.52
C GLY A 110 4.29 -13.79 -17.37
N SER A 111 4.57 -12.59 -16.87
CA SER A 111 5.43 -12.37 -15.69
C SER A 111 4.79 -12.89 -14.40
N VAL A 112 3.49 -12.68 -14.19
CA VAL A 112 2.74 -13.21 -13.05
C VAL A 112 2.73 -14.74 -13.07
N VAL A 113 2.48 -15.34 -14.24
CA VAL A 113 2.53 -16.80 -14.41
C VAL A 113 3.94 -17.34 -14.15
N SER A 114 4.98 -16.65 -14.63
CA SER A 114 6.37 -17.05 -14.42
C SER A 114 6.78 -16.98 -12.94
N LEU A 115 6.26 -15.98 -12.21
CA LEU A 115 6.50 -15.82 -10.77
C LEU A 115 5.91 -16.94 -9.91
N LEU A 116 4.99 -17.76 -10.43
CA LEU A 116 4.50 -18.95 -9.69
C LEU A 116 5.63 -19.94 -9.37
N ASN A 117 6.74 -19.89 -10.10
CA ASN A 117 7.96 -20.67 -9.78
C ASN A 117 8.76 -20.07 -8.59
N TYR A 118 8.38 -18.89 -8.11
CA TYR A 118 8.99 -18.18 -6.98
C TYR A 118 7.93 -17.83 -5.91
N PRO A 119 7.33 -18.82 -5.22
CA PRO A 119 6.20 -18.59 -4.30
C PRO A 119 6.48 -17.56 -3.21
N ALA A 120 7.70 -17.54 -2.67
CA ALA A 120 8.10 -16.57 -1.66
C ALA A 120 8.04 -15.11 -2.15
N ILE A 121 8.36 -14.88 -3.43
CA ILE A 121 8.32 -13.55 -4.04
C ILE A 121 6.87 -13.12 -4.28
N VAL A 122 6.04 -14.02 -4.81
CA VAL A 122 4.59 -13.77 -4.96
C VAL A 122 3.98 -13.42 -3.61
N LYS A 123 4.36 -14.13 -2.55
CA LYS A 123 3.90 -13.85 -1.19
C LYS A 123 4.33 -12.46 -0.71
N ILE A 124 5.61 -12.09 -0.85
CA ILE A 124 6.10 -10.76 -0.46
C ILE A 124 5.33 -9.65 -1.20
N MET A 125 5.17 -9.78 -2.51
CA MET A 125 4.44 -8.80 -3.31
C MET A 125 2.94 -8.74 -2.95
N SER A 126 2.32 -9.88 -2.63
CA SER A 126 0.92 -9.94 -2.22
C SER A 126 0.70 -9.46 -0.78
N ASP A 127 1.66 -9.66 0.12
CA ASP A 127 1.59 -9.19 1.50
C ASP A 127 1.79 -7.67 1.57
N ASP A 128 2.66 -7.14 0.70
CA ASP A 128 3.01 -5.72 0.63
C ASP A 128 2.55 -5.10 -0.71
N VAL A 129 1.24 -5.01 -0.86
CA VAL A 129 0.61 -4.37 -2.04
C VAL A 129 0.89 -2.86 -2.06
N ASP A 130 1.05 -2.25 -0.88
CA ASP A 130 1.40 -0.84 -0.73
C ASP A 130 2.82 -0.52 -1.24
N TRP A 131 3.70 -1.52 -1.34
CA TRP A 131 4.97 -1.44 -2.07
C TRP A 131 4.85 -1.86 -3.54
N THR A 132 4.07 -2.90 -3.83
CA THR A 132 3.94 -3.45 -5.19
C THR A 132 3.26 -2.47 -6.16
N GLN A 133 2.24 -1.75 -5.69
CA GLN A 133 1.53 -0.77 -6.53
C GLN A 133 2.42 0.41 -6.94
N PRO A 134 3.09 1.14 -6.01
CA PRO A 134 3.99 2.23 -6.40
C PRO A 134 5.13 1.77 -7.31
N LEU A 135 5.63 0.53 -7.15
CA LEU A 135 6.66 -0.01 -8.03
C LEU A 135 6.15 -0.05 -9.48
N GLY A 136 4.97 -0.61 -9.70
CA GLY A 136 4.32 -0.65 -11.02
C GLY A 136 4.05 0.74 -11.58
N ASP A 137 3.57 1.66 -10.75
CA ASP A 137 3.26 3.03 -11.16
C ASP A 137 4.50 3.76 -11.68
N VAL A 138 5.62 3.71 -10.95
CA VAL A 138 6.89 4.33 -11.37
C VAL A 138 7.38 3.77 -12.71
N ILE A 139 7.27 2.45 -12.90
CA ILE A 139 7.68 1.79 -14.15
C ILE A 139 6.82 2.28 -15.32
N ALA A 140 5.50 2.38 -15.14
CA ALA A 140 4.59 2.85 -16.18
C ALA A 140 4.87 4.31 -16.58
N VAL A 141 5.25 5.14 -15.61
CA VAL A 141 5.59 6.56 -15.82
C VAL A 141 6.92 6.70 -16.55
N GLN A 142 7.94 5.96 -16.12
CA GLN A 142 9.24 5.98 -16.77
C GLN A 142 9.16 5.53 -18.23
N GLN A 143 8.36 4.50 -18.51
CA GLN A 143 8.10 4.05 -19.89
C GLN A 143 7.47 5.16 -20.73
N LYS A 144 6.50 5.90 -20.18
CA LYS A 144 5.87 7.04 -20.87
C LYS A 144 6.90 8.13 -21.20
N GLY A 145 7.77 8.48 -20.25
CA GLY A 145 8.82 9.49 -20.48
C GLY A 145 9.87 9.06 -21.51
N LEU A 146 10.11 7.76 -21.71
CA LEU A 146 10.98 7.26 -22.78
C LEU A 146 10.33 7.37 -24.17
N LEU A 147 9.02 7.11 -24.24
CA LEU A 147 8.27 7.21 -25.50
C LEU A 147 8.04 8.67 -25.93
N ASN A 148 7.92 9.58 -24.97
CA ASN A 148 7.70 11.01 -25.20
C ASN A 148 8.86 11.84 -24.61
N PRO A 149 10.06 11.81 -25.23
CA PRO A 149 11.20 12.53 -24.67
C PRO A 149 10.96 14.05 -24.59
N GLY A 150 10.14 14.62 -25.48
CA GLY A 150 9.79 16.04 -25.56
C GLY A 150 9.24 16.65 -24.28
N ASP A 151 8.62 15.85 -23.42
CA ASP A 151 8.04 16.32 -22.15
C ASP A 151 9.08 16.41 -21.02
N ARG A 152 10.25 15.75 -21.18
CA ARG A 152 11.29 15.67 -20.14
C ARG A 152 12.40 16.71 -20.27
N TRP A 153 12.68 17.21 -21.48
CA TRP A 153 13.80 18.15 -21.73
C TRP A 153 13.37 19.60 -21.93
N SER A 154 12.08 19.93 -21.79
CA SER A 154 11.55 21.29 -21.97
C SER A 154 11.63 22.19 -20.72
N VAL A 155 12.46 21.86 -19.73
CA VAL A 155 12.49 22.53 -18.40
C VAL A 155 13.77 23.35 -18.12
N THR A 156 14.68 23.53 -19.09
CA THR A 156 15.92 24.30 -18.84
C THR A 156 16.31 25.21 -19.99
N GLU A 157 15.48 26.21 -20.31
CA GLU A 157 15.85 27.33 -21.17
C GLU A 157 15.27 28.62 -20.60
N ASP A 158 15.90 29.15 -19.54
CA ASP A 158 15.85 30.56 -19.12
C ASP A 158 17.16 30.93 -18.41
#